data_AF-A0A482T5I7-F1
#
_entry.id   AF-A0A482T5I7-F1
#
_cell.length_a   1.000
_cell.length_b   1.000
_cell.length_c   1.000
_cell.angle_alpha   90.00
_cell.angle_beta   90.00
_cell.angle_gamma   90.00
#
_symmetry.space_group_name_H-M   'P 1'
#
loop_
_entity.id
_entity.type
_entity.pdbx_description
1 polymer ?
#
loop_
_entity_poly.entity_id
_entity_poly.type
_entity_poly.pdbx_seq_one_letter_code
_entity_poly.pdbx_strand_id
1 'polypeptide(L)'
;MSEEPTAEPFVKAADEGDTYHALGGLAVLKATADETDGSFNLVERRGDENRVVTPLHVHRSDDELWYVLDGEMELFIDGELLSAEPGDTAFAPQNVPHALRIAADGTRYLVLRTPGNKSLFGAVGTSVDEVTVPTDGPDDAERDRLDTFVENSDVEILGPPPFDL
;
A
#
# COMPACT_ATOMS: atom_id res chain seq x y z
N MET A 1 -23.90 11.02 25.75
CA MET A 1 -24.69 10.10 24.91
C MET A 1 -23.66 9.45 24.02
N SER A 2 -23.44 8.13 24.13
CA SER A 2 -22.49 7.47 23.25
C SER A 2 -23.07 7.50 21.84
N GLU A 3 -22.36 8.13 20.91
CA GLU A 3 -22.70 8.06 19.49
C GLU A 3 -22.61 6.58 19.05
N GLU A 4 -23.63 6.11 18.36
CA GLU A 4 -23.62 4.76 17.79
C GLU A 4 -22.58 4.71 16.66
N PRO A 5 -21.82 3.61 16.53
CA PRO A 5 -20.88 3.46 15.44
C PRO A 5 -21.61 3.51 14.09
N THR A 6 -21.06 4.30 13.17
CA THR A 6 -21.48 4.49 11.78
C THR A 6 -21.03 3.35 10.86
N ALA A 7 -19.89 2.72 11.18
CA ALA A 7 -19.37 1.56 10.45
C ALA A 7 -20.04 0.24 10.90
N GLU A 8 -20.31 -0.65 9.94
CA GLU A 8 -20.85 -1.99 10.20
C GLU A 8 -19.72 -3.01 10.42
N PRO A 9 -19.87 -3.98 11.34
CA PRO A 9 -18.87 -5.03 11.53
C PRO A 9 -18.88 -6.03 10.36
N PHE A 10 -17.69 -6.46 9.93
CA PHE A 10 -17.54 -7.44 8.86
C PHE A 10 -16.43 -8.46 9.13
N VAL A 11 -16.48 -9.58 8.41
CA VAL A 11 -15.40 -10.57 8.30
C VAL A 11 -15.19 -10.82 6.83
N LYS A 12 -13.95 -10.67 6.35
CA LYS A 12 -13.55 -11.06 5.00
C LYS A 12 -12.66 -12.30 5.07
N ALA A 13 -12.90 -13.29 4.21
CA ALA A 13 -11.98 -14.40 4.01
C ALA A 13 -10.59 -13.91 3.54
N ALA A 14 -9.58 -14.77 3.55
CA ALA A 14 -8.19 -14.40 3.25
C ALA A 14 -8.06 -13.61 1.93
N ASP A 15 -8.70 -14.10 0.86
CA ASP A 15 -8.64 -13.53 -0.48
C ASP A 15 -9.85 -12.66 -0.84
N GLU A 16 -10.74 -12.39 0.13
CA GLU A 16 -11.94 -11.58 -0.10
C GLU A 16 -11.64 -10.07 0.03
N GLY A 17 -12.09 -9.31 -0.95
CA GLY A 17 -11.95 -7.85 -1.05
C GLY A 17 -11.81 -7.41 -2.51
N ASP A 18 -12.05 -6.12 -2.79
CA ASP A 18 -11.77 -5.57 -4.11
C ASP A 18 -10.28 -5.74 -4.42
N THR A 19 -9.99 -6.33 -5.58
CA THR A 19 -8.67 -6.82 -5.92
C THR A 19 -8.15 -6.15 -7.19
N TYR A 20 -6.91 -5.68 -7.15
CA TYR A 20 -6.30 -4.90 -8.22
C TYR A 20 -4.87 -5.36 -8.51
N HIS A 21 -4.52 -5.44 -9.78
CA HIS A 21 -3.13 -5.33 -10.21
C HIS A 21 -2.75 -3.86 -10.20
N ALA A 22 -1.77 -3.49 -9.39
CA ALA A 22 -1.32 -2.11 -9.22
C ALA A 22 0.12 -2.07 -8.70
N LEU A 23 0.90 -1.15 -9.25
CA LEU A 23 2.27 -0.80 -8.86
C LEU A 23 3.17 -2.03 -8.84
N GLY A 24 3.07 -2.86 -9.89
CA GLY A 24 3.85 -4.09 -10.07
C GLY A 24 3.48 -5.25 -9.13
N GLY A 25 2.41 -5.13 -8.35
CA GLY A 25 1.96 -6.16 -7.42
C GLY A 25 0.45 -6.30 -7.39
N LEU A 26 -0.02 -7.23 -6.56
CA LEU A 26 -1.43 -7.43 -6.26
C LEU A 26 -1.81 -6.65 -5.01
N ALA A 27 -2.98 -6.00 -5.01
CA ALA A 27 -3.59 -5.36 -3.84
C ALA A 27 -4.97 -5.96 -3.60
N VAL A 28 -5.24 -6.43 -2.38
CA VAL A 28 -6.57 -6.85 -1.92
C VAL A 28 -7.03 -5.89 -0.83
N LEU A 29 -8.11 -5.15 -1.06
CA LEU A 29 -8.65 -4.19 -0.09
C LEU A 29 -9.40 -4.93 1.03
N LYS A 30 -8.72 -5.11 2.18
CA LYS A 30 -9.28 -5.79 3.35
C LYS A 30 -10.24 -4.89 4.13
N ALA A 31 -9.96 -3.59 4.18
CA ALA A 31 -10.87 -2.60 4.73
C ALA A 31 -10.67 -1.28 3.97
N THR A 32 -11.77 -0.68 3.51
CA THR A 32 -11.76 0.64 2.88
C THR A 32 -12.14 1.73 3.88
N ALA A 33 -11.81 2.99 3.57
CA ALA A 33 -12.24 4.14 4.34
C ALA A 33 -13.77 4.21 4.48
N ASP A 34 -14.54 3.82 3.46
CA ASP A 34 -16.00 3.80 3.54
C ASP A 34 -16.50 2.72 4.53
N GLU A 35 -15.85 1.55 4.57
CA GLU A 35 -16.18 0.47 5.51
C GLU A 35 -15.77 0.78 6.96
N THR A 36 -14.79 1.66 7.17
CA THR A 36 -14.25 2.00 8.50
C THR A 36 -14.67 3.38 8.99
N ASP A 37 -15.59 4.04 8.30
CA ASP A 37 -16.00 5.44 8.54
C ASP A 37 -14.79 6.40 8.62
N GLY A 38 -13.86 6.24 7.68
CA GLY A 38 -12.65 7.05 7.58
C GLY A 38 -11.59 6.76 8.65
N SER A 39 -11.77 5.75 9.50
CA SER A 39 -10.80 5.46 10.56
C SER A 39 -9.48 4.95 10.00
N PHE A 40 -9.50 4.04 9.04
CA PHE A 40 -8.29 3.51 8.39
C PHE A 40 -8.60 2.82 7.05
N ASN A 41 -7.57 2.63 6.23
CA ASN A 41 -7.57 1.62 5.18
C ASN A 41 -6.66 0.46 5.58
N LEU A 42 -7.00 -0.76 5.17
CA LEU A 42 -6.13 -1.91 5.28
C LEU A 42 -6.06 -2.64 3.93
N VAL A 43 -4.87 -2.82 3.41
CA VAL A 43 -4.62 -3.49 2.13
C VAL A 43 -3.63 -4.61 2.33
N GLU A 44 -3.93 -5.80 1.83
CA GLU A 44 -2.93 -6.84 1.67
C GLU A 44 -2.25 -6.67 0.32
N ARG A 45 -0.91 -6.60 0.33
CA ARG A 45 -0.07 -6.51 -0.86
C ARG A 45 0.67 -7.83 -1.06
N ARG A 46 0.79 -8.25 -2.31
CA ARG A 46 1.60 -9.39 -2.73
C ARG A 46 2.44 -9.00 -3.93
N GLY A 47 3.68 -9.47 -3.99
CA GLY A 47 4.55 -9.18 -5.12
C GLY A 47 5.85 -9.97 -5.09
N ASP A 48 6.60 -9.81 -6.16
CA ASP A 48 7.89 -10.48 -6.37
C ASP A 48 9.05 -9.49 -6.26
N GLU A 49 10.26 -10.02 -6.13
CA GLU A 49 11.47 -9.23 -5.97
C GLU A 49 11.59 -8.17 -7.09
N ASN A 50 11.91 -6.93 -6.69
CA ASN A 50 12.15 -5.81 -7.61
C ASN A 50 10.96 -5.43 -8.52
N ARG A 51 9.74 -5.96 -8.29
CA ARG A 51 8.53 -5.54 -9.03
C ARG A 51 7.76 -4.43 -8.34
N VAL A 52 7.70 -4.47 -7.01
CA VAL A 52 7.06 -3.42 -6.20
C VAL A 52 8.16 -2.56 -5.61
N VAL A 53 8.31 -1.36 -6.15
CA VAL A 53 9.26 -0.34 -5.68
C VAL A 53 8.55 1.01 -5.72
N THR A 54 8.55 1.74 -4.61
CA THR A 54 7.98 3.10 -4.57
C THR A 54 9.06 4.16 -4.77
N PRO A 55 8.74 5.32 -5.34
CA PRO A 55 9.59 6.50 -5.20
C PRO A 55 9.73 6.91 -3.72
N LEU A 56 10.70 7.78 -3.42
CA LEU A 56 10.72 8.48 -2.14
C LEU A 56 9.53 9.45 -2.10
N HIS A 57 8.66 9.28 -1.11
CA HIS A 57 7.44 10.08 -0.98
C HIS A 57 7.09 10.37 0.47
N VAL A 58 6.08 11.20 0.67
CA VAL A 58 5.57 11.55 1.99
C VAL A 58 4.05 11.74 1.93
N HIS A 59 3.35 11.21 2.92
CA HIS A 59 1.92 11.47 3.13
C HIS A 59 1.75 12.71 4.02
N ARG A 60 0.89 13.64 3.59
CA ARG A 60 0.61 14.90 4.30
C ARG A 60 -0.63 14.84 5.18
N SER A 61 -1.39 13.76 5.17
CA SER A 61 -2.63 13.65 5.96
C SER A 61 -2.85 12.29 6.64
N ASP A 62 -1.98 11.30 6.42
CA ASP A 62 -2.07 9.99 7.05
C ASP A 62 -0.69 9.42 7.46
N ASP A 63 -0.71 8.55 8.47
CA ASP A 63 0.39 7.68 8.84
C ASP A 63 0.30 6.37 8.04
N GLU A 64 1.44 5.72 7.79
CA GLU A 64 1.51 4.43 7.10
C GLU A 64 2.27 3.38 7.94
N LEU A 65 1.68 2.18 8.05
CA LEU A 65 2.23 1.05 8.79
C LEU A 65 2.28 -0.18 7.88
N TRP A 66 3.39 -0.92 7.95
CA TRP A 66 3.56 -2.19 7.26
C TRP A 66 3.72 -3.33 8.26
N TYR A 67 3.04 -4.45 8.02
CA TYR A 67 3.21 -5.70 8.76
C TYR A 67 3.53 -6.83 7.77
N VAL A 68 4.67 -7.49 7.91
CA VAL A 68 5.10 -8.53 6.97
C VAL A 68 4.50 -9.88 7.35
N LEU A 69 3.88 -10.55 6.38
CA LEU A 69 3.25 -11.87 6.53
C LEU A 69 4.15 -12.99 6.02
N ASP A 70 4.78 -12.79 4.86
CA ASP A 70 5.66 -13.74 4.18
C ASP A 70 6.72 -12.95 3.39
N GLY A 71 7.88 -13.57 3.14
CA GLY A 71 8.98 -12.98 2.36
C GLY A 71 9.74 -11.87 3.09
N GLU A 72 10.37 -10.97 2.34
CA GLU A 72 11.21 -9.88 2.85
C GLU A 72 10.88 -8.58 2.11
N MET A 73 10.90 -7.47 2.85
CA MET A 73 10.82 -6.12 2.30
C MET A 73 11.89 -5.22 2.89
N GLU A 74 12.32 -4.24 2.10
CA GLU A 74 13.17 -3.15 2.58
C GLU A 74 12.38 -1.85 2.60
N LEU A 75 12.63 -1.06 3.64
CA LEU A 75 12.05 0.27 3.81
C LEU A 75 13.17 1.28 3.97
N PHE A 76 13.01 2.41 3.29
CA PHE A 76 13.77 3.60 3.58
C PHE A 76 12.86 4.54 4.36
N ILE A 77 13.19 4.89 5.60
CA ILE A 77 12.38 5.76 6.46
C ILE A 77 13.30 6.79 7.11
N ASP A 78 13.00 8.07 6.91
CA ASP A 78 13.74 9.20 7.51
C ASP A 78 15.28 9.15 7.33
N GLY A 79 15.75 8.63 6.20
CA GLY A 79 17.20 8.52 5.93
C GLY A 79 17.83 7.17 6.30
N GLU A 80 17.07 6.26 6.90
CA GLU A 80 17.56 4.94 7.33
C GLU A 80 17.02 3.83 6.43
N LEU A 81 17.89 2.88 6.06
CA LEU A 81 17.51 1.66 5.35
C LEU A 81 17.27 0.53 6.37
N LEU A 82 16.09 -0.07 6.32
CA LEU A 82 15.60 -1.08 7.25
C LEU A 82 15.12 -2.30 6.47
N SER A 83 15.35 -3.49 7.00
CA SER A 83 14.77 -4.74 6.49
C SER A 83 13.67 -5.21 7.43
N ALA A 84 12.61 -5.79 6.89
CA ALA A 84 11.52 -6.38 7.64
C ALA A 84 11.19 -7.79 7.12
N GLU A 85 11.16 -8.75 8.04
CA GLU A 85 10.89 -10.17 7.82
C GLU A 85 9.52 -10.57 8.40
N PRO A 86 9.01 -11.80 8.16
CA PRO A 86 7.67 -12.18 8.60
C PRO A 86 7.47 -12.04 10.11
N GLY A 87 6.45 -11.29 10.50
CA GLY A 87 6.15 -10.93 11.88
C GLY A 87 6.64 -9.55 12.32
N ASP A 88 7.50 -8.91 11.52
CA ASP A 88 7.99 -7.56 11.79
C ASP A 88 6.96 -6.49 11.41
N THR A 89 7.12 -5.31 12.01
CA THR A 89 6.31 -4.11 11.75
C THR A 89 7.21 -2.92 11.50
N ALA A 90 6.89 -2.13 10.48
CA ALA A 90 7.51 -0.83 10.23
C ALA A 90 6.43 0.25 10.23
N PHE A 91 6.79 1.48 10.61
CA PHE A 91 5.85 2.59 10.73
C PHE A 91 6.52 3.87 10.26
N ALA A 92 5.85 4.58 9.35
CA ALA A 92 6.23 5.92 8.92
C ALA A 92 5.09 6.88 9.28
N PRO A 93 5.29 7.78 10.26
CA PRO A 93 4.27 8.77 10.57
C PRO A 93 4.15 9.80 9.44
N GLN A 94 3.01 10.47 9.39
CA GLN A 94 2.73 11.58 8.52
C GLN A 94 3.89 12.59 8.52
N ASN A 95 4.22 13.12 7.34
CA ASN A 95 5.34 14.04 7.10
C ASN A 95 6.76 13.44 7.19
N VAL A 96 6.92 12.15 7.50
CA VAL A 96 8.23 11.47 7.40
C VAL A 96 8.41 10.89 6.00
N PRO A 97 9.47 11.29 5.26
CA PRO A 97 9.79 10.69 3.97
C PRO A 97 10.05 9.19 4.08
N HIS A 98 9.46 8.42 3.17
CA HIS A 98 9.68 6.98 3.10
C HIS A 98 9.56 6.42 1.68
N ALA A 99 10.12 5.22 1.51
CA ALA A 99 9.94 4.37 0.34
C ALA A 99 10.01 2.90 0.75
N LEU A 100 9.51 2.00 -0.08
CA LEU A 100 9.64 0.56 0.10
C LEU A 100 10.04 -0.14 -1.19
N ARG A 101 10.67 -1.31 -1.04
CA ARG A 101 10.75 -2.33 -2.09
C ARG A 101 10.49 -3.72 -1.55
N ILE A 102 9.96 -4.60 -2.39
CA ILE A 102 9.97 -6.04 -2.12
C ILE A 102 11.37 -6.59 -2.43
N ALA A 103 11.94 -7.33 -1.47
CA ALA A 103 13.30 -7.88 -1.52
C ALA A 103 13.34 -9.41 -1.73
N ALA A 104 12.18 -10.09 -1.78
CA ALA A 104 12.08 -11.52 -2.08
C ALA A 104 10.81 -11.85 -2.88
N ASP A 105 10.87 -12.94 -3.67
CA ASP A 105 9.70 -13.44 -4.39
C ASP A 105 8.62 -13.96 -3.44
N GLY A 106 7.36 -13.74 -3.81
CA GLY A 106 6.22 -14.17 -3.00
C GLY A 106 6.07 -13.41 -1.68
N THR A 107 6.68 -12.23 -1.53
CA THR A 107 6.48 -11.37 -0.35
C THR A 107 5.02 -10.95 -0.23
N ARG A 108 4.50 -11.05 1.00
CA ARG A 108 3.14 -10.64 1.38
C ARG A 108 3.20 -9.77 2.61
N TYR A 109 2.50 -8.65 2.59
CA TYR A 109 2.45 -7.73 3.71
C TYR A 109 1.10 -7.02 3.78
N LEU A 110 0.73 -6.57 4.97
CA LEU A 110 -0.37 -5.65 5.17
C LEU A 110 0.19 -4.23 5.17
N VAL A 111 -0.52 -3.31 4.53
CA VAL A 111 -0.30 -1.88 4.67
C VAL A 111 -1.57 -1.24 5.23
N LEU A 112 -1.41 -0.53 6.35
CA LEU A 112 -2.47 0.22 7.01
C LEU A 112 -2.16 1.71 6.88
N ARG A 113 -3.17 2.48 6.49
CA ARG A 113 -3.10 3.95 6.49
C ARG A 113 -4.18 4.55 7.37
N THR A 114 -3.82 5.52 8.20
CA THR A 114 -4.74 6.17 9.14
C THR A 114 -4.48 7.68 9.23
N PRO A 115 -5.51 8.53 9.15
CA PRO A 115 -6.91 8.22 8.83
C PRO A 115 -7.10 7.57 7.44
N GLY A 116 -8.24 6.92 7.24
CA GLY A 116 -8.62 6.33 5.95
C GLY A 116 -8.86 7.41 4.90
N ASN A 117 -8.28 7.23 3.72
CA ASN A 117 -8.43 8.08 2.54
C ASN A 117 -8.82 7.28 1.28
N LYS A 118 -8.99 7.96 0.14
CA LYS A 118 -9.29 7.32 -1.14
C LYS A 118 -8.24 6.26 -1.48
N SER A 119 -8.70 5.07 -1.87
CA SER A 119 -7.80 3.97 -2.25
C SER A 119 -6.97 4.33 -3.49
N LEU A 120 -5.63 4.38 -3.32
CA LEU A 120 -4.68 4.46 -4.43
C LEU A 120 -4.88 3.29 -5.39
N PHE A 121 -4.92 2.07 -4.86
CA PHE A 121 -5.00 0.84 -5.66
C PHE A 121 -6.27 0.76 -6.51
N GLY A 122 -7.41 1.20 -5.97
CA GLY A 122 -8.64 1.27 -6.76
C GLY A 122 -8.64 2.40 -7.81
N ALA A 123 -7.87 3.47 -7.58
CA ALA A 123 -7.77 4.58 -8.51
C ALA A 123 -6.79 4.31 -9.68
N VAL A 124 -5.67 3.63 -9.40
CA VAL A 124 -4.62 3.40 -10.40
C VAL A 124 -4.62 1.99 -10.98
N GLY A 125 -5.10 1.01 -10.21
CA GLY A 125 -4.99 -0.40 -10.59
C GLY A 125 -6.02 -0.85 -11.61
N THR A 126 -5.79 -2.06 -12.13
CA THR A 126 -6.75 -2.80 -12.96
C THR A 126 -7.44 -3.83 -12.08
N SER A 127 -8.77 -3.78 -12.00
CA SER A 127 -9.57 -4.75 -11.24
C SER A 127 -9.42 -6.15 -11.80
N VAL A 128 -9.26 -7.15 -10.93
CA VAL A 128 -9.13 -8.56 -11.30
C VAL A 128 -9.96 -9.44 -10.36
N ASP A 129 -10.46 -10.55 -10.89
CA ASP A 129 -11.22 -11.54 -10.10
C ASP A 129 -10.30 -12.59 -9.45
N GLU A 130 -9.12 -12.83 -10.03
CA GLU A 130 -8.16 -13.82 -9.55
C GLU A 130 -7.06 -13.19 -8.70
N VAL A 131 -6.81 -13.77 -7.52
CA VAL A 131 -5.81 -13.29 -6.56
C VAL A 131 -4.43 -13.85 -6.93
N THR A 132 -3.86 -13.30 -8.01
CA THR A 132 -2.57 -13.68 -8.58
C THR A 132 -1.64 -12.49 -8.70
N VAL A 133 -0.33 -12.68 -8.52
CA VAL A 133 0.64 -11.59 -8.69
C VAL A 133 0.81 -11.31 -10.19
N PRO A 134 0.78 -10.04 -10.64
CA PRO A 134 1.01 -9.71 -12.04
C PRO A 134 2.43 -10.09 -12.47
N THR A 135 2.56 -10.60 -13.70
CA THR A 135 3.86 -10.93 -14.31
C THR A 135 4.55 -9.72 -14.93
N ASP A 136 3.77 -8.70 -15.28
CA ASP A 136 4.23 -7.46 -15.90
C ASP A 136 4.26 -6.31 -14.88
N GLY A 137 5.14 -5.34 -15.11
CA GLY A 137 5.16 -4.10 -14.33
C GLY A 137 4.07 -3.12 -14.77
N PRO A 138 3.97 -1.94 -14.11
CA PRO A 138 3.01 -0.90 -14.48
C PRO A 138 3.16 -0.50 -15.96
N ASP A 139 2.03 -0.39 -16.66
CA ASP A 139 1.97 0.16 -18.01
C ASP A 139 1.88 1.70 -18.01
N ASP A 140 1.89 2.32 -19.19
CA ASP A 140 1.86 3.78 -19.30
C ASP A 140 0.51 4.37 -18.86
N ALA A 141 -0.59 3.64 -19.04
CA ALA A 141 -1.91 4.09 -18.62
C ALA A 141 -2.07 4.05 -17.09
N GLU A 142 -1.43 3.09 -16.41
CA GLU A 142 -1.31 3.07 -14.96
C GLU A 142 -0.45 4.22 -14.45
N ARG A 143 0.67 4.52 -15.11
CA ARG A 143 1.51 5.70 -14.78
C ARG A 143 0.72 7.01 -14.90
N ASP A 144 -0.04 7.20 -15.98
CA ASP A 144 -0.88 8.40 -16.16
C ASP A 144 -1.94 8.54 -15.05
N ARG A 145 -2.54 7.42 -14.62
CA ARG A 145 -3.50 7.39 -13.50
C ARG A 145 -2.82 7.70 -12.16
N LEU A 146 -1.59 7.20 -11.96
CA LEU A 146 -0.80 7.49 -10.77
C LEU A 146 -0.46 8.98 -10.69
N ASP A 147 0.00 9.58 -11.79
CA ASP A 147 0.30 11.01 -11.85
C ASP A 147 -0.96 11.83 -11.50
N THR A 148 -2.10 11.49 -12.11
CA THR A 148 -3.39 12.12 -11.80
C THR A 148 -3.79 11.95 -10.33
N PHE A 149 -3.57 10.77 -9.74
CA PHE A 149 -3.88 10.51 -8.33
C PHE A 149 -3.03 11.39 -7.42
N VAL A 150 -1.70 11.40 -7.65
CA VAL A 150 -0.74 12.18 -6.85
C VAL A 150 -1.10 13.66 -6.89
N GLU A 151 -1.37 14.22 -8.07
CA GLU A 151 -1.78 15.63 -8.26
C GLU A 151 -3.05 16.02 -7.47
N ASN A 152 -3.90 15.06 -7.13
CA ASN A 152 -5.17 15.26 -6.45
C ASN A 152 -5.21 14.62 -5.07
N SER A 153 -4.04 14.37 -4.46
CA SER A 153 -3.90 13.74 -3.16
C SER A 153 -2.95 14.52 -2.25
N ASP A 154 -2.88 14.11 -0.99
CA ASP A 154 -1.93 14.61 0.00
C ASP A 154 -0.58 13.88 -0.06
N VAL A 155 -0.33 13.07 -1.09
CA VAL A 155 0.94 12.38 -1.32
C VAL A 155 1.87 13.27 -2.14
N GLU A 156 3.08 13.48 -1.65
CA GLU A 156 4.11 14.25 -2.37
C GLU A 156 5.28 13.33 -2.74
N ILE A 157 5.66 13.31 -4.02
CA ILE A 157 6.84 12.60 -4.51
C ILE A 157 8.07 13.50 -4.34
N LEU A 158 9.05 13.03 -3.58
CA LEU A 158 10.25 13.78 -3.21
C LEU A 158 11.46 13.43 -4.09
N GLY A 159 11.45 12.28 -4.74
CA GLY A 159 12.56 11.83 -5.59
C GLY A 159 12.41 10.40 -6.09
N PRO A 160 13.45 9.89 -6.78
CA PRO A 160 13.48 8.50 -7.23
C PRO A 160 13.53 7.52 -6.05
N PRO A 161 13.32 6.22 -6.29
CA PRO A 161 13.53 5.18 -5.28
C PRO A 161 14.94 5.27 -4.67
N PRO A 162 15.09 5.30 -3.34
CA PRO A 162 16.36 5.43 -2.64
C PRO A 162 17.03 4.07 -2.37
N PHE A 163 16.92 3.12 -3.31
CA PHE A 163 17.48 1.78 -3.19
C PHE A 163 18.54 1.55 -4.26
N ASP A 164 19.56 0.74 -3.94
CA ASP A 164 20.51 0.23 -4.92
C ASP A 164 19.82 -0.88 -5.74
N LEU A 165 19.19 -0.49 -6.86
CA LEU A 165 18.47 -1.38 -7.79
C LEU A 165 19.37 -2.00 -8.86
#